data_AF-A0A2A5M9Z5-F1
#
_entry.id   AF-A0A2A5M9Z5-F1
#
_cell.length_a   1.000
_cell.length_b   1.000
_cell.length_c   1.000
_cell.angle_alpha   90.00
_cell.angle_beta   90.00
_cell.angle_gamma   90.00
#
_symmetry.space_group_name_H-M   'P 1'
#
loop_
_entity.id
_entity.type
_entity.pdbx_description
1 polymer ?
#
loop_
_entity_poly.entity_id
_entity_poly.type
_entity_poly.pdbx_seq_one_letter_code
_entity_poly.pdbx_strand_id
1 'polypeptide(L)'
;AHEDHIGAVPYFFKEFQFPIYATPLALGMISNKFEEHGLKAERKWFRPVEKRKVYEIGEFDIEWIHITHSIIDASALAIKTKAGTIIHTGDFKIDQTPIDGYPTDLGRLAHYGEEGVLCLLSDSTNSYKEGYTKSESSVGPTFDQIFARTKGRVIMSTFSSNIHRVYQAITYGLKYGRKVCVIGRSMERNLYTTMELGYIKLDRKIFIDADEVSKYKDNEVLIVTTGSQGETMSALYRMATDEHKFIKIKPTDQVIISAKAIPGNEASVSAVLDYLLKAGAKVAYQEFSEIHVSGHASIEEQKLMLTLTKPKFFLPVHGEYNHITKHKETAMKCGIPERNIYLMSDGDQVELCQKYVKRIKTVKTGKVFVDNQINKQIADDVVIDRQKLADSGIVVIIAQIDKATKTLINKPRVFSYGLVADKHDHAFSKDMAEVLGQFFINVKDEVLNDPRFLENQIRQVLRKHIFRKIKKYPTIVPTIFVM
;
A
#
# COMPACT_ATOMS: atom_id res chain seq x y z
N ALA A 1 -1.61 9.87 9.07
CA ALA A 1 -2.60 8.81 9.33
C ALA A 1 -2.97 8.03 8.07
N HIS A 2 -2.02 7.85 7.14
CA HIS A 2 -2.24 6.97 6.00
C HIS A 2 -2.18 5.49 6.43
N GLU A 3 -2.73 4.62 5.59
CA GLU A 3 -2.82 3.16 5.84
C GLU A 3 -1.45 2.50 6.07
N ASP A 4 -0.43 2.94 5.34
CA ASP A 4 0.96 2.52 5.50
C ASP A 4 1.62 2.97 6.81
N HIS A 5 0.99 3.89 7.55
CA HIS A 5 1.44 4.35 8.87
C HIS A 5 0.57 3.82 10.03
N ILE A 6 -0.75 3.71 9.83
CA ILE A 6 -1.69 3.35 10.91
C ILE A 6 -2.41 2.01 10.70
N GLY A 7 -2.33 1.41 9.51
CA GLY A 7 -3.11 0.23 9.13
C GLY A 7 -2.79 -1.01 9.96
N ALA A 8 -1.53 -1.16 10.38
CA ALA A 8 -1.08 -2.28 11.19
C ALA A 8 -1.35 -2.13 12.70
N VAL A 9 -1.71 -0.93 13.18
CA VAL A 9 -1.85 -0.62 14.62
C VAL A 9 -2.81 -1.58 15.34
N PRO A 10 -4.01 -1.93 14.82
CA PRO A 10 -4.90 -2.88 15.49
C PRO A 10 -4.31 -4.30 15.61
N TYR A 11 -3.50 -4.73 14.64
CA TYR A 11 -2.85 -6.04 14.68
C TYR A 11 -1.75 -6.04 15.73
N PHE A 12 -0.89 -5.03 15.71
CA PHE A 12 0.18 -4.88 16.70
C PHE A 12 -0.37 -4.72 18.12
N PHE A 13 -1.49 -3.99 18.29
CA PHE A 13 -2.15 -3.81 19.58
C PHE A 13 -2.71 -5.11 20.18
N LYS A 14 -3.15 -6.06 19.34
CA LYS A 14 -3.61 -7.39 19.79
C LYS A 14 -2.48 -8.22 20.39
N GLU A 15 -1.24 -8.00 19.95
CA GLU A 15 -0.05 -8.67 20.46
C GLU A 15 0.56 -7.92 21.65
N PHE A 16 0.58 -6.58 21.58
CA PHE A 16 1.21 -5.71 22.57
C PHE A 16 0.27 -4.57 22.94
N GLN A 17 -0.09 -4.45 24.23
CA GLN A 17 -0.91 -3.33 24.69
C GLN A 17 -0.02 -2.14 25.09
N PHE A 18 -0.17 -1.01 24.40
CA PHE A 18 0.62 0.21 24.63
C PHE A 18 -0.21 1.48 24.49
N PRO A 19 0.15 2.58 25.18
CA PRO A 19 -0.49 3.88 24.96
C PRO A 19 -0.23 4.41 23.54
N ILE A 20 -1.26 4.97 22.90
CA ILE A 20 -1.18 5.48 21.53
C ILE A 20 -1.26 7.00 21.55
N TYR A 21 -0.13 7.65 21.31
CA TYR A 21 -0.02 9.11 21.19
C TYR A 21 -0.15 9.53 19.75
N ALA A 22 -1.18 10.31 19.43
CA ALA A 22 -1.32 10.89 18.10
C ALA A 22 -2.25 12.09 18.13
N THR A 23 -2.24 12.86 17.03
CA THR A 23 -3.13 14.00 16.86
C THR A 23 -4.59 13.54 16.75
N PRO A 24 -5.58 14.43 16.99
CA PRO A 24 -6.99 14.03 17.04
C PRO A 24 -7.48 13.29 15.81
N LEU A 25 -7.07 13.71 14.60
CA LEU A 25 -7.46 13.02 13.37
C LEU A 25 -6.87 11.61 13.29
N ALA A 26 -5.59 11.46 13.59
CA ALA A 26 -4.92 10.16 13.55
C ALA A 26 -5.57 9.19 14.55
N LEU A 27 -5.89 9.66 15.76
CA LEU A 27 -6.64 8.87 16.74
C LEU A 27 -8.05 8.54 16.25
N GLY A 28 -8.76 9.47 15.60
CA GLY A 28 -10.07 9.21 15.00
C GLY A 28 -10.01 8.11 13.93
N MET A 29 -8.99 8.12 13.07
CA MET A 29 -8.80 7.09 12.05
C MET A 29 -8.37 5.73 12.65
N ILE A 30 -7.51 5.73 13.67
CA ILE A 30 -7.15 4.50 14.41
C ILE A 30 -8.38 3.95 15.17
N SER A 31 -9.17 4.83 15.78
CA SER A 31 -10.43 4.53 16.47
C SER A 31 -11.39 3.77 15.57
N ASN A 32 -11.41 4.14 14.30
CA ASN A 32 -12.24 3.54 13.29
C ASN A 32 -11.82 2.09 13.00
N LYS A 33 -10.52 1.89 12.83
CA LYS A 33 -9.93 0.55 12.67
C LYS A 33 -10.12 -0.32 13.91
N PHE A 34 -9.97 0.26 15.10
CA PHE A 34 -10.20 -0.47 16.34
C PHE A 34 -11.61 -1.05 16.38
N GLU A 35 -12.64 -0.33 15.94
CA GLU A 35 -13.99 -0.89 15.83
C GLU A 35 -14.09 -2.05 14.84
N GLU A 36 -13.49 -1.93 13.65
CA GLU A 36 -13.47 -2.99 12.63
C GLU A 36 -12.80 -4.28 13.14
N HIS A 37 -11.86 -4.12 14.08
CA HIS A 37 -11.12 -5.24 14.69
C HIS A 37 -11.68 -5.69 16.05
N GLY A 38 -12.83 -5.15 16.50
CA GLY A 38 -13.47 -5.51 17.77
C GLY A 38 -12.80 -4.91 19.03
N LEU A 39 -11.95 -3.90 18.87
CA LEU A 39 -11.13 -3.27 19.91
C LEU A 39 -11.71 -1.93 20.42
N LYS A 40 -13.02 -1.71 20.30
CA LYS A 40 -13.65 -0.43 20.67
C LYS A 40 -13.35 0.00 22.12
N ALA A 41 -13.33 -0.95 23.05
CA ALA A 41 -13.05 -0.68 24.47
C ALA A 41 -11.60 -0.22 24.73
N GLU A 42 -10.68 -0.51 23.81
CA GLU A 42 -9.26 -0.20 23.95
C GLU A 42 -8.91 1.25 23.61
N ARG A 43 -9.89 2.06 23.21
CA ARG A 43 -9.74 3.52 23.05
C ARG A 43 -9.27 4.23 24.32
N LYS A 44 -9.46 3.62 25.49
CA LYS A 44 -8.91 4.10 26.77
C LYS A 44 -7.37 4.24 26.77
N TRP A 45 -6.68 3.60 25.82
CA TRP A 45 -5.23 3.72 25.63
C TRP A 45 -4.81 4.91 24.78
N PHE A 46 -5.76 5.62 24.17
CA PHE A 46 -5.45 6.75 23.31
C PHE A 46 -5.04 7.97 24.14
N ARG A 47 -4.05 8.71 23.64
CA ARG A 47 -3.47 9.89 24.27
C ARG A 47 -3.42 10.99 23.21
N PRO A 48 -4.46 11.86 23.13
CA PRO A 48 -4.46 12.95 22.16
C PRO A 48 -3.31 13.92 22.46
N VAL A 49 -2.60 14.32 21.41
CA VAL A 49 -1.50 15.29 21.49
C VAL A 49 -1.82 16.56 20.73
N GLU A 50 -1.27 17.66 21.23
CA GLU A 50 -1.31 18.97 20.60
C GLU A 50 0.06 19.25 19.97
N LYS A 51 0.05 19.89 18.80
CA LYS A 51 1.28 20.33 18.14
C LYS A 51 1.92 21.47 18.93
N ARG A 52 3.25 21.58 18.88
CA ARG A 52 4.08 22.52 19.68
C ARG A 52 4.02 22.34 21.20
N LYS A 53 3.45 21.24 21.68
CA LYS A 53 3.47 20.87 23.09
C LYS A 53 4.41 19.68 23.28
N VAL A 54 5.25 19.79 24.29
CA VAL A 54 6.19 18.75 24.69
C VAL A 54 5.47 17.77 25.61
N TYR A 55 5.62 16.47 25.32
CA TYR A 55 5.10 15.37 26.12
C TYR A 55 6.25 14.49 26.58
N GLU A 56 6.32 14.24 27.89
CA GLU A 56 7.26 13.29 28.48
C GLU A 56 6.72 11.87 28.31
N ILE A 57 7.46 11.02 27.60
CA ILE A 57 7.11 9.62 27.32
C ILE A 57 8.32 8.75 27.66
N GLY A 58 8.36 8.25 28.90
CA GLY A 58 9.51 7.50 29.40
C GLY A 58 10.74 8.40 29.54
N GLU A 59 11.85 8.05 28.88
CA GLU A 59 13.08 8.85 28.88
C GLU A 59 13.15 9.87 27.74
N PHE A 60 12.03 10.16 27.08
CA PHE A 60 11.96 11.01 25.90
C PHE A 60 11.05 12.21 26.11
N ASP A 61 11.51 13.39 25.70
CA ASP A 61 10.62 14.54 25.49
C ASP A 61 10.25 14.58 24.00
N ILE A 62 8.97 14.46 23.69
CA ILE A 62 8.48 14.38 22.32
C ILE A 62 7.58 15.58 22.01
N GLU A 63 7.87 16.28 20.93
CA GLU A 63 7.05 17.36 20.40
C GLU A 63 6.58 17.05 18.97
N TRP A 64 5.29 17.25 18.71
CA TRP A 64 4.71 17.16 17.38
C TRP A 64 4.80 18.53 16.69
N ILE A 65 5.37 18.56 15.49
CA ILE A 65 5.55 19.76 14.68
C ILE A 65 4.70 19.62 13.42
N HIS A 66 3.94 20.66 13.06
CA HIS A 66 3.09 20.57 11.88
C HIS A 66 3.91 20.48 10.59
N ILE A 67 3.53 19.56 9.71
CA ILE A 67 4.01 19.47 8.33
C ILE A 67 2.83 19.31 7.37
N THR A 68 3.00 19.77 6.14
CA THR A 68 2.05 19.51 5.05
C THR A 68 2.32 18.17 4.40
N HIS A 69 1.26 17.45 4.04
CA HIS A 69 1.31 16.18 3.33
C HIS A 69 0.00 16.02 2.52
N SER A 70 -0.26 14.86 1.90
CA SER A 70 -1.55 14.58 1.25
C SER A 70 -2.68 14.20 2.22
N ILE A 71 -2.42 14.25 3.53
CA ILE A 71 -3.42 14.12 4.58
C ILE A 71 -3.31 15.31 5.51
N ILE A 72 -4.46 15.80 5.96
CA ILE A 72 -4.55 16.79 7.04
C ILE A 72 -3.89 16.27 8.30
N ASP A 73 -3.47 17.22 9.14
CA ASP A 73 -2.99 16.95 10.49
C ASP A 73 -1.70 16.11 10.58
N ALA A 74 -0.95 16.00 9.49
CA ALA A 74 0.38 15.39 9.47
C ALA A 74 1.36 16.13 10.40
N SER A 75 2.32 15.38 10.95
CA SER A 75 3.27 15.86 11.95
C SER A 75 4.66 15.24 11.76
N ALA A 76 5.69 16.06 11.90
CA ALA A 76 7.03 15.63 12.23
C ALA A 76 7.16 15.48 13.75
N LEU A 77 8.18 14.76 14.21
CA LEU A 77 8.48 14.58 15.62
C LEU A 77 9.86 15.13 15.93
N ALA A 78 9.95 15.96 16.96
CA ALA A 78 11.20 16.23 17.66
C ALA A 78 11.26 15.35 18.90
N ILE A 79 12.25 14.45 18.94
CA ILE A 79 12.44 13.44 19.98
C ILE A 79 13.74 13.80 20.70
N LYS A 80 13.62 14.44 21.86
CA LYS A 80 14.77 14.78 22.69
C LYS A 80 15.15 13.59 23.55
N THR A 81 16.45 13.30 23.54
CA THR A 81 17.06 12.25 24.35
C THR A 81 18.24 12.82 25.14
N LYS A 82 18.77 12.05 26.09
CA LYS A 82 20.04 12.40 26.77
C LYS A 82 21.22 12.57 25.80
N ALA A 83 21.22 11.89 24.66
CA ALA A 83 22.28 11.99 23.66
C ALA A 83 22.15 13.25 22.76
N GLY A 84 20.93 13.73 22.55
CA GLY A 84 20.61 14.85 21.68
C GLY A 84 19.23 14.71 21.02
N THR A 85 18.87 15.69 20.19
CA THR A 85 17.57 15.75 19.50
C THR A 85 17.58 14.97 18.20
N ILE A 86 16.58 14.10 18.02
CA ILE A 86 16.31 13.40 16.76
C ILE A 86 15.07 14.06 16.14
N ILE A 87 15.15 14.43 14.86
CA ILE A 87 13.98 14.85 14.08
C ILE A 87 13.57 13.69 13.19
N HIS A 88 12.31 13.28 13.27
CA HIS A 88 11.69 12.40 12.29
C HIS A 88 10.69 13.22 11.49
N THR A 89 10.92 13.42 10.19
CA THR A 89 10.05 14.28 9.38
C THR A 89 8.62 13.75 9.29
N GLY A 90 8.45 12.42 9.37
CA GLY A 90 7.25 11.79 8.84
C GLY A 90 7.21 11.98 7.32
N ASP A 91 6.06 11.72 6.72
CA ASP A 91 5.87 11.96 5.29
C ASP A 91 5.47 13.41 5.08
N PHE A 92 6.22 14.15 4.25
CA PHE A 92 6.05 15.59 4.14
C PHE A 92 6.23 16.08 2.71
N LYS A 93 5.57 17.20 2.40
CA LYS A 93 5.98 18.20 1.41
C LYS A 93 6.06 19.55 2.12
N ILE A 94 6.51 20.60 1.42
CA ILE A 94 6.52 21.98 1.90
C ILE A 94 5.55 22.78 1.02
N ASP A 95 4.27 22.69 1.37
CA ASP A 95 3.20 23.43 0.72
C ASP A 95 2.99 24.78 1.40
N GLN A 96 3.18 25.87 0.63
CA GLN A 96 3.02 27.25 1.12
C GLN A 96 1.56 27.73 1.08
N THR A 97 0.70 27.04 0.34
CA THR A 97 -0.73 27.38 0.19
C THR A 97 -1.61 26.15 0.36
N PRO A 98 -1.50 25.41 1.48
CA PRO A 98 -2.31 24.21 1.70
C PRO A 98 -3.79 24.56 1.85
N ILE A 99 -4.66 23.61 1.56
CA ILE A 99 -6.11 23.82 1.47
C ILE A 99 -6.74 24.23 2.80
N ASP A 100 -6.20 23.73 3.90
CA ASP A 100 -6.66 24.05 5.26
C ASP A 100 -6.05 25.35 5.81
N GLY A 101 -5.11 25.97 5.09
CA GLY A 101 -4.42 27.18 5.52
C GLY A 101 -3.35 26.95 6.58
N TYR A 102 -2.96 25.71 6.88
CA TYR A 102 -1.92 25.38 7.85
C TYR A 102 -0.62 24.92 7.14
N PRO A 103 0.34 25.82 6.89
CA PRO A 103 1.60 25.46 6.25
C PRO A 103 2.52 24.67 7.19
N THR A 104 3.53 24.02 6.61
CA THR A 104 4.61 23.39 7.38
C THR A 104 5.25 24.40 8.32
N ASP A 105 5.46 24.01 9.58
CA ASP A 105 6.01 24.87 10.60
C ASP A 105 7.55 24.97 10.50
N LEU A 106 8.00 25.65 9.45
CA LEU A 106 9.42 25.84 9.14
C LEU A 106 10.16 26.57 10.26
N GLY A 107 9.49 27.51 10.95
CA GLY A 107 10.06 28.24 12.08
C GLY A 107 10.39 27.33 13.25
N ARG A 108 9.50 26.38 13.58
CA ARG A 108 9.77 25.43 14.67
C ARG A 108 10.87 24.42 14.29
N LEU A 109 10.92 23.98 13.03
CA LEU A 109 12.02 23.14 12.53
C LEU A 109 13.37 23.86 12.58
N ALA A 110 13.41 25.13 12.17
CA ALA A 110 14.62 25.96 12.24
C ALA A 110 15.10 26.15 13.69
N HIS A 111 14.19 26.37 14.63
CA HIS A 111 14.52 26.48 16.05
C HIS A 111 15.28 25.24 16.56
N TYR A 112 14.81 24.03 16.24
CA TYR A 112 15.56 22.80 16.59
C TYR A 112 16.89 22.71 15.86
N GLY A 113 16.97 23.18 14.61
CA GLY A 113 18.23 23.27 13.87
C GLY A 113 19.25 24.17 14.55
N GLU A 114 18.83 25.30 15.11
CA GLU A 114 19.70 26.21 15.88
C GLU A 114 20.10 25.63 17.25
N GLU A 115 19.22 24.87 17.92
CA GLU A 115 19.57 24.13 19.15
C GLU A 115 20.57 23.00 18.90
N GLY A 116 20.60 22.47 17.68
CA GLY A 116 21.47 21.39 17.24
C GLY A 116 20.76 20.04 17.17
N VAL A 117 20.47 19.59 15.95
CA VAL A 117 19.89 18.26 15.70
C VAL A 117 20.99 17.21 15.62
N LEU A 118 20.90 16.17 16.45
CA LEU A 118 21.82 15.05 16.43
C LEU A 118 21.61 14.20 15.18
N CYS A 119 20.36 13.84 14.87
CA CYS A 119 20.05 13.00 13.73
C CYS A 119 18.73 13.39 13.07
N LEU A 120 18.68 13.36 11.74
CA LEU A 120 17.47 13.52 10.96
C LEU A 120 17.10 12.20 10.28
N LEU A 121 15.85 11.77 10.47
CA LEU A 121 15.18 10.73 9.69
C LEU A 121 14.22 11.42 8.74
N SER A 122 14.46 11.33 7.42
CA SER A 122 13.72 12.11 6.41
C SER A 122 13.13 11.25 5.29
N ASP A 123 11.91 11.58 4.89
CA ASP A 123 11.16 10.98 3.77
C ASP A 123 11.93 11.08 2.44
N SER A 124 12.15 9.92 1.81
CA SER A 124 12.96 9.77 0.60
C SER A 124 12.12 9.48 -0.66
N THR A 125 10.80 9.39 -0.56
CA THR A 125 9.88 8.91 -1.61
C THR A 125 10.12 9.57 -2.97
N ASN A 126 10.30 10.90 -2.99
CA ASN A 126 10.45 11.68 -4.22
C ASN A 126 11.89 12.16 -4.46
N SER A 127 12.91 11.45 -3.96
CA SER A 127 14.33 11.87 -4.09
C SER A 127 14.85 11.94 -5.53
N TYR A 128 14.14 11.36 -6.50
CA TYR A 128 14.45 11.48 -7.92
C TYR A 128 13.74 12.65 -8.62
N LYS A 129 12.76 13.30 -7.95
CA LYS A 129 12.02 14.42 -8.53
C LYS A 129 12.74 15.72 -8.27
N GLU A 130 13.13 16.38 -9.36
CA GLU A 130 13.74 17.70 -9.33
C GLU A 130 12.71 18.80 -8.98
N GLY A 131 13.22 19.94 -8.54
CA GLY A 131 12.42 21.12 -8.22
C GLY A 131 11.57 20.93 -6.97
N TYR A 132 10.35 21.46 -7.03
CA TYR A 132 9.39 21.52 -5.92
C TYR A 132 8.12 20.73 -6.27
N THR A 133 7.54 20.11 -5.26
CA THR A 133 6.18 19.56 -5.36
C THR A 133 5.19 20.70 -5.43
N LYS A 134 4.24 20.63 -6.38
CA LYS A 134 3.19 21.64 -6.50
C LYS A 134 2.37 21.74 -5.20
N SER A 135 1.74 22.89 -4.97
CA SER A 135 0.76 23.03 -3.90
C SER A 135 -0.51 22.23 -4.20
N GLU A 136 -1.20 21.74 -3.17
CA GLU A 136 -2.53 21.16 -3.31
C GLU A 136 -3.55 22.18 -3.89
N SER A 137 -3.31 23.49 -3.68
CA SER A 137 -4.13 24.56 -4.26
C SER A 137 -4.09 24.58 -5.79
N SER A 138 -3.03 24.06 -6.42
CA SER A 138 -2.90 24.06 -7.88
C SER A 138 -3.91 23.16 -8.58
N VAL A 139 -4.56 22.24 -7.85
CA VAL A 139 -5.63 21.36 -8.36
C VAL A 139 -6.93 22.15 -8.60
N GLY A 140 -7.17 23.20 -7.82
CA GLY A 140 -8.41 23.98 -7.84
C GLY A 140 -8.78 24.55 -9.21
N PRO A 141 -7.86 25.24 -9.93
CA PRO A 141 -8.13 25.75 -11.28
C PRO A 141 -8.57 24.66 -12.27
N THR A 142 -7.96 23.48 -12.21
CA THR A 142 -8.33 22.36 -13.08
C THR A 142 -9.72 21.81 -12.75
N PHE A 143 -10.05 21.69 -11.45
CA PHE A 143 -11.41 21.37 -11.03
C PHE A 143 -12.40 22.42 -11.53
N ASP A 144 -12.11 23.70 -11.36
CA ASP A 144 -13.00 24.75 -11.84
C ASP A 144 -13.32 24.62 -13.34
N GLN A 145 -12.29 24.38 -14.17
CA GLN A 145 -12.44 24.18 -15.60
C GLN A 145 -13.26 22.94 -15.95
N ILE A 146 -13.00 21.80 -15.29
CA ILE A 146 -13.70 20.54 -15.56
C ILE A 146 -15.17 20.68 -15.16
N PHE A 147 -15.46 21.20 -13.97
CA PHE A 147 -16.85 21.36 -13.50
C PHE A 147 -17.63 22.36 -14.36
N ALA A 148 -17.02 23.48 -14.79
CA ALA A 148 -17.66 24.46 -15.67
C ALA A 148 -18.08 23.89 -17.03
N ARG A 149 -17.28 22.97 -17.60
CA ARG A 149 -17.53 22.39 -18.93
C ARG A 149 -18.42 21.17 -18.91
N THR A 150 -18.61 20.54 -17.75
CA THR A 150 -19.31 19.26 -17.63
C THR A 150 -20.82 19.46 -17.61
N LYS A 151 -21.50 18.89 -18.62
CA LYS A 151 -22.97 18.91 -18.72
C LYS A 151 -23.67 17.71 -18.05
N GLY A 152 -22.96 16.62 -17.79
CA GLY A 152 -23.50 15.45 -17.09
C GLY A 152 -23.05 15.37 -15.64
N ARG A 153 -23.04 14.16 -15.09
CA ARG A 153 -22.53 13.90 -13.73
C ARG A 153 -21.01 14.04 -13.72
N VAL A 154 -20.48 14.50 -12.59
CA VAL A 154 -19.04 14.43 -12.33
C VAL A 154 -18.82 13.27 -11.37
N ILE A 155 -17.89 12.37 -11.71
CA ILE A 155 -17.52 11.22 -10.87
C ILE A 155 -16.04 11.35 -10.56
N MET A 156 -15.67 11.74 -9.34
CA MET A 156 -14.28 11.85 -8.92
C MET A 156 -13.86 10.63 -8.11
N SER A 157 -12.77 9.98 -8.53
CA SER A 157 -12.12 8.92 -7.78
C SER A 157 -10.78 9.40 -7.19
N THR A 158 -10.55 9.14 -5.90
CA THR A 158 -9.28 9.44 -5.23
C THR A 158 -9.07 8.53 -4.01
N PHE A 159 -7.93 8.67 -3.33
CA PHE A 159 -7.66 7.97 -2.07
C PHE A 159 -8.59 8.46 -0.96
N SER A 160 -9.17 7.55 -0.19
CA SER A 160 -10.06 7.90 0.93
C SER A 160 -9.39 8.70 2.04
N SER A 161 -8.05 8.69 2.10
CA SER A 161 -7.26 9.45 3.04
C SER A 161 -6.96 10.88 2.59
N ASN A 162 -7.10 11.21 1.31
CA ASN A 162 -6.81 12.55 0.79
C ASN A 162 -8.01 13.48 0.98
N ILE A 163 -8.21 13.92 2.23
CA ILE A 163 -9.35 14.75 2.61
C ILE A 163 -9.28 16.15 2.00
N HIS A 164 -8.09 16.72 1.80
CA HIS A 164 -7.96 17.99 1.06
C HIS A 164 -8.56 17.88 -0.34
N ARG A 165 -8.25 16.80 -1.08
CA ARG A 165 -8.78 16.58 -2.43
C ARG A 165 -10.29 16.36 -2.44
N VAL A 166 -10.80 15.55 -1.52
CA VAL A 166 -12.24 15.30 -1.36
C VAL A 166 -12.96 16.62 -1.03
N TYR A 167 -12.42 17.41 -0.11
CA TYR A 167 -12.97 18.70 0.29
C TYR A 167 -12.99 19.71 -0.88
N GLN A 168 -11.89 19.80 -1.65
CA GLN A 168 -11.86 20.64 -2.86
C GLN A 168 -12.94 20.21 -3.85
N ALA A 169 -13.03 18.92 -4.16
CA ALA A 169 -14.02 18.41 -5.11
C ALA A 169 -15.45 18.74 -4.68
N ILE A 170 -15.77 18.56 -3.40
CA ILE A 170 -17.06 18.95 -2.82
C ILE A 170 -17.28 20.46 -2.96
N THR A 171 -16.30 21.28 -2.58
CA THR A 171 -16.40 22.74 -2.63
C THR A 171 -16.68 23.25 -4.05
N TYR A 172 -15.96 22.73 -5.05
CA TYR A 172 -16.22 23.06 -6.45
C TYR A 172 -17.54 22.47 -6.95
N GLY A 173 -17.91 21.26 -6.53
CA GLY A 173 -19.23 20.69 -6.81
C GLY A 173 -20.37 21.61 -6.36
N LEU A 174 -20.29 22.11 -5.12
CA LEU A 174 -21.25 23.05 -4.57
C LEU A 174 -21.27 24.38 -5.33
N LYS A 175 -20.10 24.91 -5.72
CA LYS A 175 -19.99 26.14 -6.54
C LYS A 175 -20.80 26.03 -7.84
N TYR A 176 -20.86 24.83 -8.43
CA TYR A 176 -21.62 24.55 -9.66
C TYR A 176 -23.01 23.94 -9.40
N GLY A 177 -23.54 24.08 -8.18
CA GLY A 177 -24.91 23.69 -7.84
C GLY A 177 -25.14 22.18 -7.74
N ARG A 178 -24.09 21.39 -7.51
CA ARG A 178 -24.18 19.92 -7.44
C ARG A 178 -24.44 19.43 -6.01
N LYS A 179 -25.32 18.43 -5.89
CA LYS A 179 -25.46 17.55 -4.72
C LYS A 179 -24.33 16.51 -4.72
N VAL A 180 -23.94 16.08 -3.52
CA VAL A 180 -22.76 15.22 -3.34
C VAL A 180 -23.18 13.84 -2.90
N CYS A 181 -22.79 12.82 -3.65
CA CYS A 181 -22.88 11.43 -3.24
C CYS A 181 -21.47 10.91 -2.95
N VAL A 182 -21.19 10.50 -1.72
CA VAL A 182 -19.91 9.87 -1.37
C VAL A 182 -20.12 8.35 -1.37
N ILE A 183 -19.31 7.63 -2.13
CA ILE A 183 -19.42 6.18 -2.26
C ILE A 183 -18.12 5.51 -1.80
N GLY A 184 -18.21 4.84 -0.66
CA GLY A 184 -17.15 3.99 -0.14
C GLY A 184 -16.99 4.19 1.36
N ARG A 185 -17.16 3.10 2.12
CA ARG A 185 -17.21 3.14 3.59
C ARG A 185 -16.01 3.85 4.21
N SER A 186 -14.79 3.57 3.73
CA SER A 186 -13.57 4.22 4.24
C SER A 186 -13.59 5.74 3.99
N MET A 187 -14.03 6.16 2.81
CA MET A 187 -14.08 7.57 2.43
C MET A 187 -15.16 8.33 3.19
N GLU A 188 -16.37 7.77 3.28
CA GLU A 188 -17.46 8.33 4.10
C GLU A 188 -17.02 8.49 5.55
N ARG A 189 -16.44 7.44 6.13
CA ARG A 189 -16.00 7.42 7.52
C ARG A 189 -14.91 8.45 7.80
N ASN A 190 -13.91 8.55 6.92
CA ASN A 190 -12.85 9.56 7.06
C ASN A 190 -13.39 10.98 6.91
N LEU A 191 -14.30 11.22 5.96
CA LEU A 191 -14.93 12.52 5.75
C LEU A 191 -15.74 12.95 6.99
N TYR A 192 -16.61 12.08 7.50
CA TYR A 192 -17.42 12.39 8.68
C TYR A 192 -16.57 12.59 9.94
N THR A 193 -15.54 11.75 10.16
CA THR A 193 -14.59 11.94 11.27
C THR A 193 -13.92 13.31 11.18
N THR A 194 -13.54 13.73 9.97
CA THR A 194 -12.90 15.03 9.74
C THR A 194 -13.86 16.20 9.99
N MET A 195 -15.14 16.06 9.59
CA MET A 195 -16.19 17.05 9.86
C MET A 195 -16.48 17.17 11.37
N GLU A 196 -16.57 16.04 12.07
CA GLU A 196 -16.85 16.00 13.52
C GLU A 196 -15.73 16.62 14.35
N LEU A 197 -14.49 16.44 13.93
CA LEU A 197 -13.32 17.08 14.54
C LEU A 197 -13.15 18.55 14.14
N GLY A 198 -13.97 19.07 13.22
CA GLY A 198 -13.98 20.48 12.84
C GLY A 198 -12.89 20.92 11.86
N TYR A 199 -12.12 19.99 11.28
CA TYR A 199 -11.08 20.31 10.29
C TYR A 199 -11.68 20.80 8.96
N ILE A 200 -12.89 20.35 8.60
CA ILE A 200 -13.62 20.83 7.43
C ILE A 200 -15.05 21.18 7.80
N LYS A 201 -15.60 22.19 7.13
CA LYS A 201 -16.97 22.68 7.37
C LYS A 201 -17.82 22.42 6.15
N LEU A 202 -18.68 21.41 6.22
CA LEU A 202 -19.64 21.05 5.18
C LEU A 202 -21.02 20.87 5.82
N ASP A 203 -22.07 21.38 5.17
CA ASP A 203 -23.44 21.14 5.62
C ASP A 203 -23.84 19.70 5.27
N ARG A 204 -24.35 18.93 6.25
CA ARG A 204 -24.80 17.54 6.02
C ARG A 204 -25.92 17.45 4.96
N LYS A 205 -26.70 18.51 4.74
CA LYS A 205 -27.81 18.56 3.76
C LYS A 205 -27.37 18.54 2.29
N ILE A 206 -26.06 18.71 2.03
CA ILE A 206 -25.54 18.62 0.66
C ILE A 206 -25.40 17.17 0.19
N PHE A 207 -25.29 16.23 1.14
CA PHE A 207 -25.07 14.83 0.85
C PHE A 207 -26.38 14.14 0.49
N ILE A 208 -26.31 13.25 -0.51
CA ILE A 208 -27.39 12.39 -0.95
C ILE A 208 -26.89 10.94 -1.00
N ASP A 209 -27.77 10.00 -0.71
CA ASP A 209 -27.43 8.58 -0.78
C ASP A 209 -27.39 8.09 -2.24
N ALA A 210 -26.69 6.97 -2.46
CA ALA A 210 -26.46 6.44 -3.81
C ALA A 210 -27.76 6.06 -4.55
N ASP A 211 -28.78 5.61 -3.83
CA ASP A 211 -30.10 5.28 -4.36
C ASP A 211 -30.95 6.53 -4.69
N GLU A 212 -30.58 7.69 -4.17
CA GLU A 212 -31.24 8.97 -4.46
C GLU A 212 -30.68 9.68 -5.68
N VAL A 213 -29.50 9.30 -6.16
CA VAL A 213 -28.82 9.94 -7.29
C VAL A 213 -29.71 10.02 -8.54
N SER A 214 -30.54 9.00 -8.78
CA SER A 214 -31.47 8.95 -9.92
C SER A 214 -32.61 9.97 -9.87
N LYS A 215 -32.87 10.57 -8.70
CA LYS A 215 -33.90 11.60 -8.49
C LYS A 215 -33.46 12.99 -8.96
N TYR A 216 -32.16 13.20 -9.19
CA TYR A 216 -31.57 14.48 -9.57
C TYR A 216 -31.16 14.49 -11.05
N LYS A 217 -31.05 15.68 -11.65
CA LYS A 217 -30.53 15.79 -13.01
C LYS A 217 -29.03 15.51 -13.04
N ASP A 218 -28.53 14.97 -14.14
CA ASP A 218 -27.12 14.58 -14.25
C ASP A 218 -26.15 15.75 -13.96
N ASN A 219 -26.47 16.96 -14.43
CA ASN A 219 -25.66 18.16 -14.18
C ASN A 219 -25.67 18.66 -12.73
N GLU A 220 -26.57 18.14 -11.88
CA GLU A 220 -26.72 18.49 -10.47
C GLU A 220 -26.04 17.47 -9.55
N VAL A 221 -25.29 16.51 -10.07
CA VAL A 221 -24.69 15.43 -9.27
C VAL A 221 -23.17 15.43 -9.35
N LEU A 222 -22.53 15.35 -8.18
CA LEU A 222 -21.14 14.99 -7.99
C LEU A 222 -21.09 13.67 -7.21
N ILE A 223 -20.39 12.67 -7.74
CA ILE A 223 -20.08 11.42 -7.05
C ILE A 223 -18.62 11.45 -6.66
N VAL A 224 -18.30 11.29 -5.37
CA VAL A 224 -16.93 11.17 -4.87
C VAL A 224 -16.73 9.74 -4.39
N THR A 225 -15.78 9.02 -4.98
CA THR A 225 -15.65 7.57 -4.81
C THR A 225 -14.20 7.14 -4.57
N THR A 226 -14.05 5.94 -4.05
CA THR A 226 -12.78 5.18 -4.04
C THR A 226 -12.59 4.42 -5.36
N GLY A 227 -11.43 3.78 -5.52
CA GLY A 227 -11.12 2.91 -6.67
C GLY A 227 -10.16 3.50 -7.68
N SER A 228 -9.35 4.47 -7.26
CA SER A 228 -8.41 5.16 -8.16
C SER A 228 -7.21 4.30 -8.56
N GLN A 229 -7.01 3.13 -7.94
CA GLN A 229 -5.96 2.17 -8.28
C GLN A 229 -6.46 0.96 -9.08
N GLY A 230 -7.74 0.95 -9.47
CA GLY A 230 -8.33 -0.14 -10.24
C GLY A 230 -8.61 -1.40 -9.42
N GLU A 231 -8.82 -1.25 -8.11
CA GLU A 231 -9.18 -2.37 -7.24
C GLU A 231 -10.55 -2.94 -7.65
N THR A 232 -10.61 -4.24 -7.93
CA THR A 232 -11.81 -4.90 -8.52
C THR A 232 -13.06 -4.78 -7.66
N MET A 233 -12.90 -4.69 -6.33
CA MET A 233 -14.01 -4.52 -5.39
C MET A 233 -14.36 -3.05 -5.12
N SER A 234 -13.64 -2.10 -5.71
CA SER A 234 -13.88 -0.68 -5.50
C SER A 234 -15.17 -0.21 -6.16
N ALA A 235 -15.71 0.89 -5.66
CA ALA A 235 -16.92 1.48 -6.18
C ALA A 235 -16.75 1.96 -7.64
N LEU A 236 -15.62 2.58 -7.99
CA LEU A 236 -15.37 2.99 -9.38
C LEU A 236 -15.30 1.78 -10.33
N TYR A 237 -14.59 0.72 -9.95
CA TYR A 237 -14.49 -0.48 -10.78
C TYR A 237 -15.87 -1.08 -11.06
N ARG A 238 -16.68 -1.26 -10.01
CA ARG A 238 -18.04 -1.79 -10.13
C ARG A 238 -18.96 -0.89 -10.94
N MET A 239 -18.78 0.43 -10.88
CA MET A 239 -19.51 1.37 -11.75
C MET A 239 -19.10 1.17 -13.21
N ALA A 240 -17.80 1.05 -13.48
CA ALA A 240 -17.24 0.87 -14.82
C ALA A 240 -17.65 -0.46 -15.47
N THR A 241 -17.80 -1.53 -14.68
CA THR A 241 -18.24 -2.87 -15.14
C THR A 241 -19.75 -3.10 -15.10
N ASP A 242 -20.55 -2.07 -14.81
CA ASP A 242 -22.02 -2.16 -14.68
C ASP A 242 -22.53 -3.08 -13.54
N GLU A 243 -21.69 -3.32 -12.52
CA GLU A 243 -21.99 -4.17 -11.35
C GLU A 243 -22.37 -3.39 -10.08
N HIS A 244 -22.30 -2.05 -10.12
CA HIS A 244 -22.68 -1.21 -9.00
C HIS A 244 -24.21 -1.06 -8.93
N LYS A 245 -24.79 -1.37 -7.77
CA LYS A 245 -26.25 -1.52 -7.58
C LYS A 245 -27.08 -0.31 -8.02
N PHE A 246 -26.59 0.90 -7.76
CA PHE A 246 -27.37 2.14 -7.96
C PHE A 246 -26.85 3.05 -9.06
N ILE A 247 -25.59 2.87 -9.48
CA ILE A 247 -24.89 3.82 -10.34
C ILE A 247 -24.30 3.07 -11.52
N LYS A 248 -24.79 3.40 -12.71
CA LYS A 248 -24.26 2.93 -13.99
C LYS A 248 -23.58 4.08 -14.70
N ILE A 249 -22.47 3.84 -15.38
CA ILE A 249 -21.79 4.88 -16.17
C ILE A 249 -22.65 5.25 -17.39
N LYS A 250 -22.72 6.55 -17.69
CA LYS A 250 -23.43 7.12 -18.82
C LYS A 250 -22.45 7.80 -19.78
N PRO A 251 -22.76 7.88 -21.08
CA PRO A 251 -21.94 8.63 -22.05
C PRO A 251 -21.80 10.13 -21.74
N THR A 252 -22.68 10.68 -20.92
CA THR A 252 -22.66 12.09 -20.49
C THR A 252 -21.76 12.33 -19.28
N ASP A 253 -21.25 11.28 -18.63
CA ASP A 253 -20.44 11.41 -17.42
C ASP A 253 -19.04 11.95 -17.72
N GLN A 254 -18.56 12.77 -16.80
CA GLN A 254 -17.16 13.15 -16.68
C GLN A 254 -16.56 12.47 -15.47
N VAL A 255 -15.66 11.52 -15.70
CA VAL A 255 -14.88 10.85 -14.66
C VAL A 255 -13.57 11.60 -14.45
N ILE A 256 -13.17 11.80 -13.20
CA ILE A 256 -11.89 12.39 -12.81
C ILE A 256 -11.16 11.37 -11.95
N ILE A 257 -10.03 10.85 -12.43
CA ILE A 257 -9.17 9.96 -11.64
C ILE A 257 -8.07 10.83 -11.03
N SER A 258 -8.32 11.26 -9.79
CA SER A 258 -7.50 12.22 -9.05
C SER A 258 -6.47 11.50 -8.16
N ALA A 259 -5.70 10.61 -8.79
CA ALA A 259 -4.60 9.87 -8.18
C ALA A 259 -3.60 9.43 -9.25
N LYS A 260 -2.36 9.15 -8.83
CA LYS A 260 -1.38 8.44 -9.66
C LYS A 260 -1.45 6.94 -9.37
N ALA A 261 -1.29 6.11 -10.39
CA ALA A 261 -1.11 4.67 -10.22
C ALA A 261 0.13 4.41 -9.33
N ILE A 262 -0.06 3.60 -8.29
CA ILE A 262 1.03 3.06 -7.47
C ILE A 262 1.78 2.03 -8.32
N PRO A 263 3.12 1.95 -8.26
CA PRO A 263 3.89 0.93 -8.95
C PRO A 263 3.32 -0.48 -8.73
N GLY A 264 3.00 -1.18 -9.82
CA GLY A 264 2.36 -2.50 -9.84
C GLY A 264 0.86 -2.46 -10.14
N ASN A 265 0.19 -1.32 -10.01
CA ASN A 265 -1.25 -1.17 -10.26
C ASN A 265 -1.56 -0.56 -11.64
N GLU A 266 -0.55 -0.28 -12.48
CA GLU A 266 -0.73 0.38 -13.77
C GLU A 266 -1.71 -0.37 -14.68
N ALA A 267 -1.60 -1.70 -14.73
CA ALA A 267 -2.49 -2.55 -15.53
C ALA A 267 -3.94 -2.48 -15.03
N SER A 268 -4.17 -2.50 -13.71
CA SER A 268 -5.50 -2.39 -13.11
C SER A 268 -6.16 -1.04 -13.38
N VAL A 269 -5.40 0.06 -13.28
CA VAL A 269 -5.89 1.39 -13.63
C VAL A 269 -6.21 1.46 -15.12
N SER A 270 -5.35 0.91 -15.99
CA SER A 270 -5.61 0.85 -17.43
C SER A 270 -6.89 0.09 -17.78
N ALA A 271 -7.16 -1.04 -17.11
CA ALA A 271 -8.38 -1.79 -17.32
C ALA A 271 -9.64 -0.98 -16.95
N VAL A 272 -9.61 -0.24 -15.84
CA VAL A 272 -10.73 0.64 -15.45
C VAL A 272 -10.92 1.77 -16.45
N LEU A 273 -9.84 2.39 -16.94
CA LEU A 273 -9.91 3.40 -17.99
C LEU A 273 -10.61 2.84 -19.24
N ASP A 274 -10.23 1.64 -19.68
CA ASP A 274 -10.84 0.98 -20.84
C ASP A 274 -12.34 0.75 -20.65
N TYR A 275 -12.76 0.28 -19.47
CA TYR A 275 -14.19 0.08 -19.17
C TYR A 275 -14.97 1.39 -19.20
N LEU A 276 -14.43 2.46 -18.59
CA LEU A 276 -15.06 3.78 -18.58
C LEU A 276 -15.19 4.38 -19.98
N LEU A 277 -14.13 4.28 -20.79
CA LEU A 277 -14.11 4.76 -22.17
C LEU A 277 -15.07 3.94 -23.07
N LYS A 278 -15.13 2.62 -22.89
CA LYS A 278 -16.08 1.75 -23.60
C LYS A 278 -17.54 2.05 -23.23
N ALA A 279 -17.80 2.47 -21.99
CA ALA A 279 -19.11 2.95 -21.55
C ALA A 279 -19.46 4.36 -22.11
N GLY A 280 -18.53 5.00 -22.84
CA GLY A 280 -18.72 6.29 -23.50
C GLY A 280 -18.47 7.50 -22.60
N ALA A 281 -17.99 7.32 -21.37
CA ALA A 281 -17.70 8.42 -20.47
C ALA A 281 -16.44 9.17 -20.89
N LYS A 282 -16.38 10.47 -20.58
CA LYS A 282 -15.15 11.25 -20.68
C LYS A 282 -14.32 11.03 -19.44
N VAL A 283 -13.02 10.80 -19.59
CA VAL A 283 -12.12 10.56 -18.46
C VAL A 283 -11.03 11.61 -18.43
N ALA A 284 -10.94 12.35 -17.33
CA ALA A 284 -9.82 13.21 -17.01
C ALA A 284 -8.81 12.39 -16.19
N TYR A 285 -7.74 11.97 -16.86
CA TYR A 285 -6.63 11.22 -16.30
C TYR A 285 -5.35 11.62 -17.03
N GLN A 286 -4.21 11.73 -16.34
CA GLN A 286 -2.83 12.03 -16.82
C GLN A 286 -2.61 13.20 -17.82
N GLU A 287 -3.46 13.41 -18.82
CA GLU A 287 -3.53 14.56 -19.73
C GLU A 287 -3.64 15.89 -18.97
N PHE A 288 -4.27 15.87 -17.80
CA PHE A 288 -4.23 16.97 -16.85
C PHE A 288 -3.21 16.66 -15.75
N SER A 289 -1.94 16.98 -15.97
CA SER A 289 -0.89 16.78 -14.95
C SER A 289 -1.17 17.46 -13.60
N GLU A 290 -2.17 18.34 -13.55
CA GLU A 290 -2.56 19.17 -12.42
C GLU A 290 -3.72 18.60 -11.58
N ILE A 291 -4.37 17.49 -11.98
CA ILE A 291 -5.44 16.86 -11.17
C ILE A 291 -4.91 15.99 -10.03
N HIS A 292 -3.60 15.83 -9.92
CA HIS A 292 -2.95 15.13 -8.82
C HIS A 292 -1.60 15.75 -8.50
N VAL A 293 -1.38 15.97 -7.22
CA VAL A 293 -0.12 16.43 -6.65
C VAL A 293 0.34 15.37 -5.64
N SER A 294 1.64 15.11 -5.62
CA SER A 294 2.24 14.18 -4.66
C SER A 294 2.16 14.74 -3.24
N GLY A 295 2.05 13.87 -2.24
CA GLY A 295 2.19 14.26 -0.84
C GLY A 295 3.63 14.46 -0.38
N HIS A 296 4.63 14.02 -1.16
CA HIS A 296 6.02 13.90 -0.72
C HIS A 296 6.93 14.94 -1.35
N ALA A 297 7.91 15.42 -0.59
CA ALA A 297 8.88 16.45 -0.93
C ALA A 297 9.79 16.04 -2.11
N SER A 298 9.93 16.94 -3.07
CA SER A 298 10.94 16.86 -4.13
C SER A 298 12.30 17.34 -3.61
N ILE A 299 13.35 17.21 -4.43
CA ILE A 299 14.74 17.48 -4.03
C ILE A 299 14.93 18.85 -3.37
N GLU A 300 14.31 19.94 -3.87
CA GLU A 300 14.53 21.27 -3.28
C GLU A 300 13.89 21.41 -1.89
N GLU A 301 12.76 20.74 -1.65
CA GLU A 301 12.10 20.70 -0.35
C GLU A 301 12.88 19.81 0.64
N GLN A 302 13.47 18.70 0.15
CA GLN A 302 14.39 17.86 0.93
C GLN A 302 15.65 18.65 1.34
N LYS A 303 16.26 19.40 0.42
CA LYS A 303 17.39 20.29 0.71
C LYS A 303 17.01 21.33 1.75
N LEU A 304 15.82 21.94 1.64
CA LEU A 304 15.33 22.90 2.62
C LEU A 304 15.19 22.28 4.02
N MET A 305 14.64 21.06 4.11
CA MET A 305 14.57 20.34 5.39
C MET A 305 15.96 20.08 5.99
N LEU A 306 16.92 19.65 5.18
CA LEU A 306 18.31 19.41 5.59
C LEU A 306 19.00 20.69 6.09
N THR A 307 18.80 21.81 5.40
CA THR A 307 19.43 23.10 5.76
C THR A 307 18.76 23.80 6.94
N LEU A 308 17.45 23.58 7.15
CA LEU A 308 16.74 24.07 8.33
C LEU A 308 17.12 23.30 9.59
N THR A 309 17.19 21.97 9.50
CA THR A 309 17.44 21.10 10.67
C THR A 309 18.93 20.95 10.99
N LYS A 310 19.83 21.21 10.03
CA LYS A 310 21.31 21.17 10.19
C LYS A 310 21.79 19.91 10.96
N PRO A 311 21.37 18.69 10.57
CA PRO A 311 21.58 17.52 11.41
C PRO A 311 23.04 17.05 11.34
N LYS A 312 23.57 16.60 12.48
CA LYS A 312 24.91 16.01 12.53
C LYS A 312 24.98 14.68 11.78
N PHE A 313 23.98 13.81 11.96
CA PHE A 313 23.84 12.53 11.31
C PHE A 313 22.56 12.47 10.47
N PHE A 314 22.57 11.68 9.41
CA PHE A 314 21.42 11.55 8.52
C PHE A 314 21.10 10.08 8.22
N LEU A 315 19.83 9.74 8.40
CA LEU A 315 19.27 8.41 8.17
C LEU A 315 18.09 8.56 7.21
N PRO A 316 18.28 8.46 5.89
CA PRO A 316 17.16 8.53 4.95
C PRO A 316 16.20 7.37 5.20
N VAL A 317 14.91 7.67 5.28
CA VAL A 317 13.82 6.70 5.51
C VAL A 317 12.72 6.88 4.47
N HIS A 318 11.72 6.00 4.50
CA HIS A 318 10.54 6.04 3.63
C HIS A 318 10.87 6.09 2.12
N GLY A 319 11.30 4.94 1.58
CA GLY A 319 11.63 4.76 0.17
C GLY A 319 12.37 3.45 -0.07
N GLU A 320 12.36 2.95 -1.31
CA GLU A 320 13.21 1.81 -1.69
C GLU A 320 14.71 2.17 -1.62
N TYR A 321 15.58 1.16 -1.72
CA TYR A 321 17.03 1.34 -1.57
C TYR A 321 17.62 2.39 -2.53
N ASN A 322 17.10 2.47 -3.76
CA ASN A 322 17.48 3.49 -4.74
C ASN A 322 17.12 4.92 -4.26
N HIS A 323 15.93 5.12 -3.67
CA HIS A 323 15.45 6.40 -3.18
C HIS A 323 16.30 6.90 -2.00
N ILE A 324 16.57 6.05 -1.00
CA ILE A 324 17.39 6.44 0.16
C ILE A 324 18.85 6.69 -0.25
N THR A 325 19.37 5.95 -1.24
CA THR A 325 20.70 6.20 -1.82
C THR A 325 20.72 7.57 -2.50
N LYS A 326 19.68 7.91 -3.25
CA LYS A 326 19.57 9.22 -3.89
C LYS A 326 19.46 10.35 -2.88
N HIS A 327 18.69 10.17 -1.80
CA HIS A 327 18.56 11.16 -0.73
C HIS A 327 19.89 11.37 0.01
N LYS A 328 20.70 10.33 0.19
CA LYS A 328 22.09 10.43 0.68
C LYS A 328 22.92 11.39 -0.19
N GLU A 329 22.85 11.27 -1.52
CA GLU A 329 23.57 12.19 -2.41
C GLU A 329 23.14 13.65 -2.21
N THR A 330 21.84 13.89 -2.02
CA THR A 330 21.29 15.21 -1.71
C THR A 330 21.82 15.74 -0.37
N ALA A 331 21.83 14.91 0.67
CA ALA A 331 22.39 15.26 1.97
C ALA A 331 23.89 15.60 1.92
N MET A 332 24.67 14.85 1.14
CA MET A 332 26.09 15.15 0.91
C MET A 332 26.29 16.52 0.23
N LYS A 333 25.46 16.84 -0.76
CA LYS A 333 25.47 18.15 -1.43
C LYS A 333 25.07 19.30 -0.49
N CYS A 334 24.24 19.02 0.52
CA CYS A 334 23.91 19.97 1.59
C CYS A 334 24.98 20.08 2.68
N GLY A 335 26.12 19.38 2.55
CA GLY A 335 27.27 19.52 3.45
C GLY A 335 27.37 18.48 4.56
N ILE A 336 26.48 17.48 4.61
CA ILE A 336 26.60 16.37 5.57
C ILE A 336 27.71 15.42 5.10
N PRO A 337 28.76 15.18 5.90
CA PRO A 337 29.83 14.26 5.50
C PRO A 337 29.29 12.84 5.28
N GLU A 338 29.77 12.15 4.26
CA GLU A 338 29.32 10.78 3.95
C GLU A 338 29.42 9.82 5.14
N ARG A 339 30.49 9.93 5.94
CA ARG A 339 30.69 9.14 7.18
C ARG A 339 29.61 9.33 8.25
N ASN A 340 28.81 10.40 8.13
CA ASN A 340 27.71 10.70 9.05
C ASN A 340 26.35 10.26 8.48
N ILE A 341 26.32 9.64 7.30
CA ILE A 341 25.10 9.17 6.64
C ILE A 341 25.09 7.65 6.69
N TYR A 342 23.97 7.07 7.13
CA TYR A 342 23.84 5.62 7.18
C TYR A 342 22.55 5.15 6.48
N LEU A 343 22.70 4.25 5.51
CA LEU A 343 21.59 3.64 4.79
C LEU A 343 21.18 2.36 5.52
N MET A 344 19.98 2.37 6.10
CA MET A 344 19.45 1.26 6.89
C MET A 344 18.64 0.30 6.03
N SER A 345 18.63 -0.97 6.42
CA SER A 345 17.66 -1.96 5.97
C SER A 345 16.71 -2.34 7.13
N ASP A 346 15.54 -2.87 6.80
CA ASP A 346 14.57 -3.35 7.79
C ASP A 346 15.22 -4.35 8.76
N GLY A 347 15.26 -3.99 10.05
CA GLY A 347 15.83 -4.81 11.11
C GLY A 347 17.23 -4.42 11.56
N ASP A 348 17.88 -3.46 10.89
CA ASP A 348 19.15 -2.94 11.35
C ASP A 348 19.01 -2.20 12.69
N GLN A 349 19.89 -2.51 13.65
CA GLN A 349 20.00 -1.75 14.88
C GLN A 349 21.16 -0.76 14.76
N VAL A 350 20.86 0.52 14.89
CA VAL A 350 21.83 1.61 14.82
C VAL A 350 22.02 2.23 16.18
N GLU A 351 23.27 2.28 16.64
CA GLU A 351 23.66 3.04 17.83
C GLU A 351 24.05 4.46 17.42
N LEU A 352 23.37 5.43 18.02
CA LEU A 352 23.58 6.85 17.79
C LEU A 352 24.13 7.50 19.05
N CYS A 353 25.30 8.12 18.94
CA CYS A 353 25.97 8.86 19.99
C CYS A 353 26.35 10.25 19.47
N GLN A 354 26.67 11.18 20.38
CA GLN A 354 27.14 12.51 19.99
C GLN A 354 28.36 12.49 19.06
N LYS A 355 29.18 11.42 19.08
CA LYS A 355 30.43 11.32 18.31
C LYS A 355 30.35 10.42 17.08
N TYR A 356 29.42 9.46 17.03
CA TYR A 356 29.35 8.47 15.97
C TYR A 356 27.94 7.95 15.74
N VAL A 357 27.72 7.40 14.55
CA VAL A 357 26.59 6.56 14.20
C VAL A 357 27.16 5.23 13.68
N LYS A 358 26.68 4.09 14.18
CA LYS A 358 27.14 2.77 13.71
C LYS A 358 26.04 1.73 13.80
N ARG A 359 25.96 0.82 12.84
CA ARG A 359 25.17 -0.40 12.97
C ARG A 359 25.86 -1.36 13.93
N ILE A 360 25.11 -1.90 14.88
CA ILE A 360 25.63 -2.79 15.91
C ILE A 360 25.17 -4.23 15.73
N LYS A 361 23.91 -4.44 15.32
CA LYS A 361 23.26 -5.76 15.25
C LYS A 361 22.13 -5.73 14.21
N THR A 362 21.49 -6.87 14.02
CA THR A 362 20.22 -7.00 13.32
C THR A 362 19.21 -7.74 14.19
N VAL A 363 17.93 -7.47 13.98
CA VAL A 363 16.83 -8.28 14.51
C VAL A 363 16.17 -9.09 13.41
N LYS A 364 15.47 -10.15 13.80
CA LYS A 364 14.65 -10.91 12.86
C LYS A 364 13.53 -10.01 12.34
N THR A 365 13.48 -9.86 11.03
CA THR A 365 12.42 -9.14 10.30
C THR A 365 11.79 -10.06 9.27
N GLY A 366 10.66 -9.62 8.74
CA GLY A 366 9.88 -10.37 7.77
C GLY A 366 8.54 -9.70 7.52
N LYS A 367 7.80 -10.24 6.56
CA LYS A 367 6.43 -9.82 6.28
C LYS A 367 5.48 -10.77 6.98
N VAL A 368 4.36 -10.24 7.44
CA VAL A 368 3.22 -11.03 7.89
C VAL A 368 2.10 -10.82 6.90
N PHE A 369 1.60 -11.89 6.31
CA PHE A 369 0.52 -11.82 5.34
C PHE A 369 -0.82 -11.91 6.06
N VAL A 370 -1.74 -11.00 5.76
CA VAL A 370 -3.10 -11.02 6.30
C VAL A 370 -4.10 -11.18 5.16
N ASP A 371 -4.99 -12.16 5.30
CA ASP A 371 -6.16 -12.26 4.44
C ASP A 371 -7.25 -11.32 4.96
N ASN A 372 -7.50 -10.23 4.24
CA ASN A 372 -8.50 -9.23 4.62
C ASN A 372 -9.94 -9.78 4.59
N GLN A 373 -10.21 -10.89 3.89
CA GLN A 373 -11.57 -11.46 3.83
C GLN A 373 -11.95 -12.17 5.13
N ILE A 374 -10.99 -12.87 5.73
CA ILE A 374 -11.18 -13.62 6.98
C ILE A 374 -10.51 -12.94 8.19
N ASN A 375 -9.79 -11.84 7.96
CA ASN A 375 -9.02 -11.07 8.95
C ASN A 375 -8.07 -11.96 9.77
N LYS A 376 -7.36 -12.86 9.07
CA LYS A 376 -6.43 -13.82 9.67
C LYS A 376 -5.08 -13.80 8.97
N GLN A 377 -4.04 -14.07 9.76
CA GLN A 377 -2.70 -14.26 9.24
C GLN A 377 -2.65 -15.52 8.36
N ILE A 378 -2.01 -15.41 7.21
CA ILE A 378 -1.63 -16.52 6.35
C ILE A 378 -0.16 -16.83 6.63
N ALA A 379 0.17 -18.11 6.74
CA ALA A 379 1.54 -18.55 6.90
C ALA A 379 2.35 -18.34 5.59
N ASP A 380 3.62 -17.97 5.72
CA ASP A 380 4.49 -17.63 4.58
C ASP A 380 4.63 -18.79 3.58
N ASP A 381 4.68 -20.02 4.07
CA ASP A 381 4.78 -21.23 3.25
C ASP A 381 3.54 -21.43 2.36
N VAL A 382 2.34 -21.14 2.88
CA VAL A 382 1.09 -21.17 2.10
C VAL A 382 1.12 -20.12 0.98
N VAL A 383 1.64 -18.92 1.23
CA VAL A 383 1.76 -17.87 0.20
C VAL A 383 2.74 -18.29 -0.88
N ILE A 384 3.91 -18.82 -0.49
CA ILE A 384 4.93 -19.33 -1.40
C ILE A 384 4.38 -20.48 -2.25
N ASP A 385 3.61 -21.39 -1.66
CA ASP A 385 3.03 -22.52 -2.38
C ASP A 385 1.96 -22.04 -3.39
N ARG A 386 1.12 -21.06 -3.03
CA ARG A 386 0.18 -20.44 -3.97
C ARG A 386 0.90 -19.80 -5.17
N GLN A 387 2.01 -19.10 -4.93
CA GLN A 387 2.82 -18.50 -6.00
C GLN A 387 3.42 -19.58 -6.92
N LYS A 388 4.02 -20.64 -6.36
CA LYS A 388 4.56 -21.75 -7.16
C LYS A 388 3.49 -22.42 -8.01
N LEU A 389 2.29 -22.62 -7.46
CA LEU A 389 1.16 -23.19 -8.19
C LEU A 389 0.72 -22.27 -9.34
N ALA A 390 0.66 -20.96 -9.11
CA ALA A 390 0.31 -19.98 -10.15
C ALA A 390 1.37 -19.90 -11.27
N ASP A 391 2.66 -19.90 -10.92
CA ASP A 391 3.76 -19.72 -11.88
C ASP A 391 4.06 -21.00 -12.67
N SER A 392 4.04 -22.14 -11.99
CA SER A 392 4.59 -23.40 -12.50
C SER A 392 3.59 -24.53 -12.63
N GLY A 393 2.36 -24.37 -12.12
CA GLY A 393 1.35 -25.41 -12.13
C GLY A 393 1.62 -26.55 -11.14
N ILE A 394 0.76 -27.57 -11.19
CA ILE A 394 0.82 -28.75 -10.33
C ILE A 394 0.68 -30.02 -11.15
N VAL A 395 1.36 -31.08 -10.70
CA VAL A 395 1.21 -32.44 -11.20
C VAL A 395 0.90 -33.37 -10.04
N VAL A 396 -0.26 -34.02 -10.10
CA VAL A 396 -0.70 -35.02 -9.11
C VAL A 396 -0.57 -36.40 -9.73
N ILE A 397 0.05 -37.32 -9.00
CA ILE A 397 0.38 -38.65 -9.51
C ILE A 397 -0.07 -39.67 -8.50
N ILE A 398 -0.89 -40.62 -8.95
CA ILE A 398 -1.37 -41.72 -8.14
C ILE A 398 -0.92 -43.01 -8.82
N ALA A 399 -0.12 -43.80 -8.13
CA ALA A 399 0.39 -45.08 -8.64
C ALA A 399 0.31 -46.18 -7.59
N GLN A 400 0.11 -47.40 -8.07
CA GLN A 400 0.16 -48.62 -7.26
C GLN A 400 1.31 -49.47 -7.78
N ILE A 401 2.20 -49.87 -6.89
CA ILE A 401 3.38 -50.70 -7.19
C ILE A 401 3.32 -51.99 -6.39
N ASP A 402 3.59 -53.10 -7.05
CA ASP A 402 3.84 -54.39 -6.41
C ASP A 402 5.31 -54.43 -5.98
N LYS A 403 5.53 -54.60 -4.67
CA LYS A 403 6.87 -54.60 -4.08
C LYS A 403 7.74 -55.77 -4.55
N ALA A 404 7.15 -56.94 -4.80
CA ALA A 404 7.87 -58.15 -5.18
C ALA A 404 8.34 -58.08 -6.64
N THR A 405 7.48 -57.59 -7.52
CA THR A 405 7.79 -57.52 -8.96
C THR A 405 8.43 -56.19 -9.36
N LYS A 406 8.37 -55.16 -8.50
CA LYS A 406 8.79 -53.77 -8.79
C LYS A 406 8.09 -53.19 -10.03
N THR A 407 6.86 -53.64 -10.30
CA THR A 407 6.07 -53.20 -11.44
C THR A 407 4.83 -52.44 -11.00
N LEU A 408 4.35 -51.56 -11.88
CA LEU A 408 3.09 -50.86 -11.70
C LEU A 408 1.95 -51.86 -11.85
N ILE A 409 1.12 -52.01 -10.81
CA ILE A 409 -0.04 -52.92 -10.82
C ILE A 409 -1.08 -52.43 -11.85
N ASN A 410 -1.29 -51.11 -11.87
CA ASN A 410 -2.23 -50.44 -12.76
C ASN A 410 -1.56 -49.23 -13.42
N LYS A 411 -2.15 -48.76 -14.53
CA LYS A 411 -1.71 -47.50 -15.16
C LYS A 411 -1.83 -46.36 -14.14
N PRO A 412 -0.75 -45.60 -13.88
CA PRO A 412 -0.78 -44.51 -12.92
C PRO A 412 -1.72 -43.41 -13.43
N ARG A 413 -2.44 -42.79 -12.50
CA ARG A 413 -3.29 -41.63 -12.80
C ARG A 413 -2.46 -40.38 -12.60
N VAL A 414 -2.25 -39.63 -13.68
CA VAL A 414 -1.51 -38.37 -13.68
C VAL A 414 -2.45 -37.27 -14.09
N PHE A 415 -2.56 -36.24 -13.25
CA PHE A 415 -3.32 -35.03 -13.50
C PHE A 415 -2.37 -33.85 -13.50
N SER A 416 -2.61 -32.87 -14.36
CA SER A 416 -1.86 -31.63 -14.36
C SER A 416 -2.82 -30.44 -14.41
N TYR A 417 -2.48 -29.37 -13.70
CA TYR A 417 -3.20 -28.10 -13.81
C TYR A 417 -2.19 -26.98 -13.98
N GLY A 418 -2.43 -26.10 -14.96
CA GLY A 418 -1.53 -24.97 -15.27
C GLY A 418 -0.19 -25.36 -15.89
N LEU A 419 -0.04 -26.60 -16.37
CA LEU A 419 1.22 -27.10 -16.96
C LEU A 419 1.11 -27.43 -18.45
N VAL A 420 0.11 -28.21 -18.86
CA VAL A 420 -0.21 -28.50 -20.27
C VAL A 420 -1.68 -28.18 -20.54
N ALA A 421 -2.05 -27.98 -21.81
CA ALA A 421 -3.45 -27.81 -22.20
C ALA A 421 -4.20 -29.15 -22.15
N ASP A 422 -5.50 -29.12 -21.85
CA ASP A 422 -6.34 -30.32 -21.66
C ASP A 422 -6.25 -31.33 -22.81
N LYS A 423 -6.18 -30.86 -24.05
CA LYS A 423 -6.01 -31.71 -25.25
C LYS A 423 -4.72 -32.54 -25.26
N HIS A 424 -3.73 -32.15 -24.47
CA HIS A 424 -2.44 -32.82 -24.33
C HIS A 424 -2.29 -33.61 -23.02
N ASP A 425 -3.30 -33.58 -22.12
CA ASP A 425 -3.24 -34.28 -20.84
C ASP A 425 -3.03 -35.78 -21.00
N HIS A 426 -3.71 -36.43 -21.96
CA HIS A 426 -3.54 -37.87 -22.17
C HIS A 426 -2.11 -38.23 -22.61
N ALA A 427 -1.51 -37.42 -23.48
CA ALA A 427 -0.13 -37.62 -23.93
C ALA A 427 0.87 -37.37 -22.79
N PHE A 428 0.67 -36.31 -22.02
CA PHE A 428 1.49 -35.99 -20.85
C PHE A 428 1.39 -37.08 -19.78
N SER A 429 0.18 -37.56 -19.49
CA SER A 429 -0.08 -38.65 -18.55
C SER A 429 0.61 -39.95 -18.97
N LYS A 430 0.56 -40.29 -20.27
CA LYS A 430 1.27 -41.46 -20.82
C LYS A 430 2.78 -41.33 -20.67
N ASP A 431 3.34 -40.16 -21.00
CA ASP A 431 4.78 -39.89 -20.88
C ASP A 431 5.26 -39.97 -19.42
N MET A 432 4.50 -39.41 -18.47
CA MET A 432 4.83 -39.54 -17.04
C MET A 432 4.74 -40.99 -16.58
N ALA A 433 3.77 -41.76 -17.06
CA ALA A 433 3.64 -43.18 -16.75
C ALA A 433 4.84 -44.00 -17.25
N GLU A 434 5.33 -43.71 -18.45
CA GLU A 434 6.52 -44.35 -19.02
C GLU A 434 7.78 -44.06 -18.18
N VAL A 435 7.96 -42.80 -17.77
CA VAL A 435 9.08 -42.40 -16.89
C VAL A 435 8.99 -43.09 -15.53
N LEU A 436 7.80 -43.16 -14.94
CA LEU A 436 7.59 -43.88 -13.67
C LEU A 436 7.88 -45.37 -13.81
N GLY A 437 7.39 -46.01 -14.89
CA GLY A 437 7.69 -47.42 -15.16
C GLY A 437 9.19 -47.69 -15.25
N GLN A 438 9.92 -46.85 -15.99
CA GLN A 438 11.39 -46.95 -16.08
C GLN A 438 12.08 -46.70 -14.73
N PHE A 439 11.58 -45.76 -13.93
CA PHE A 439 12.11 -45.50 -12.59
C PHE A 439 11.97 -46.73 -11.70
N PHE A 440 10.79 -47.36 -11.67
CA PHE A 440 10.52 -48.51 -10.80
C PHE A 440 11.30 -49.77 -11.20
N ILE A 441 11.52 -50.01 -12.49
CA ILE A 441 12.39 -51.14 -12.94
C ILE A 441 13.81 -51.03 -12.35
N ASN A 442 14.32 -49.80 -12.19
CA ASN A 442 15.68 -49.54 -11.75
C ASN A 442 15.79 -49.18 -10.26
N VAL A 443 14.69 -49.26 -9.51
CA VAL A 443 14.65 -48.82 -8.11
C VAL A 443 15.27 -49.87 -7.18
N LYS A 444 16.08 -49.42 -6.24
CA LYS A 444 16.67 -50.28 -5.19
C LYS A 444 15.63 -50.59 -4.12
N ASP A 445 15.72 -51.78 -3.51
CA ASP A 445 14.78 -52.23 -2.47
C ASP A 445 14.76 -51.32 -1.24
N GLU A 446 15.92 -50.75 -0.89
CA GLU A 446 16.07 -49.76 0.18
C GLU A 446 15.13 -48.55 0.00
N VAL A 447 14.92 -48.12 -1.24
CA VAL A 447 14.04 -46.99 -1.57
C VAL A 447 12.57 -47.37 -1.41
N LEU A 448 12.19 -48.61 -1.74
CA LEU A 448 10.81 -49.09 -1.63
C LEU A 448 10.35 -49.29 -0.18
N ASN A 449 11.31 -49.43 0.75
CA ASN A 449 11.03 -49.60 2.17
C ASN A 449 10.78 -48.27 2.91
N ASP A 450 11.12 -47.13 2.31
CA ASP A 450 10.87 -45.80 2.88
C ASP A 450 9.96 -44.98 1.94
N PRO A 451 8.65 -44.88 2.25
CA PRO A 451 7.69 -44.14 1.43
C PRO A 451 8.08 -42.68 1.19
N ARG A 452 8.66 -41.99 2.19
CA ARG A 452 9.06 -40.58 2.05
C ARG A 452 10.26 -40.45 1.12
N PHE A 453 11.23 -41.37 1.24
CA PHE A 453 12.38 -41.38 0.35
C PHE A 453 11.97 -41.71 -1.09
N LEU A 454 11.07 -42.69 -1.28
CA LEU A 454 10.50 -43.03 -2.58
C LEU A 454 9.81 -41.85 -3.25
N GLU A 455 8.92 -41.16 -2.53
CA GLU A 455 8.24 -39.96 -3.03
C GLU A 455 9.23 -38.87 -3.45
N ASN A 456 10.28 -38.64 -2.66
CA ASN A 456 11.30 -37.65 -2.98
C ASN A 456 12.11 -38.01 -4.24
N GLN A 457 12.46 -39.28 -4.44
CA GLN A 457 13.13 -39.73 -5.65
C GLN A 457 12.24 -39.56 -6.89
N ILE A 458 10.96 -39.94 -6.77
CA ILE A 458 9.97 -39.73 -7.83
C ILE A 458 9.83 -38.24 -8.18
N ARG A 459 9.72 -37.36 -7.17
CA ARG A 459 9.69 -35.91 -7.39
C ARG A 459 10.92 -35.44 -8.17
N GLN A 460 12.12 -35.92 -7.84
CA GLN A 460 13.35 -35.51 -8.53
C GLN A 460 13.41 -35.98 -9.99
N VAL A 461 13.07 -37.24 -10.26
CA VAL A 461 13.10 -37.82 -11.62
C VAL A 461 12.10 -37.10 -12.51
N LEU A 462 10.86 -36.95 -12.04
CA LEU A 462 9.82 -36.27 -12.80
C LEU A 462 10.10 -34.79 -12.97
N ARG A 463 10.63 -34.12 -11.94
CA ARG A 463 11.04 -32.71 -12.05
C ARG A 463 12.08 -32.52 -13.15
N LYS A 464 13.10 -33.39 -13.24
CA LYS A 464 14.12 -33.33 -14.30
C LYS A 464 13.49 -33.56 -15.68
N HIS A 465 12.61 -34.53 -15.81
CA HIS A 465 11.96 -34.86 -17.07
C HIS A 465 11.01 -33.74 -17.55
N ILE A 466 10.16 -33.25 -16.66
CA ILE A 466 9.24 -32.14 -16.95
C ILE A 466 10.03 -30.89 -17.33
N PHE A 467 11.10 -30.55 -16.60
CA PHE A 467 11.93 -29.40 -16.97
C PHE A 467 12.60 -29.56 -18.34
N ARG A 468 13.05 -30.76 -18.71
CA ARG A 468 13.64 -30.99 -20.04
C ARG A 468 12.65 -30.69 -21.17
N LYS A 469 11.38 -31.08 -21.01
CA LYS A 469 10.34 -30.91 -22.04
C LYS A 469 9.64 -29.54 -22.00
N ILE A 470 9.29 -29.07 -20.80
CA ILE A 470 8.37 -27.93 -20.59
C ILE A 470 9.11 -26.71 -20.03
N LYS A 471 10.37 -26.87 -19.58
CA LYS A 471 11.19 -25.79 -19.00
C LYS A 471 10.55 -25.10 -17.77
N LYS A 472 9.67 -25.83 -17.08
CA LYS A 472 9.03 -25.41 -15.82
C LYS A 472 9.30 -26.39 -14.67
N TYR A 473 9.18 -25.90 -13.45
CA TYR A 473 9.31 -26.67 -12.21
C TYR A 473 7.98 -26.73 -11.46
N PRO A 474 7.01 -27.55 -11.89
CA PRO A 474 5.73 -27.64 -11.21
C PRO A 474 5.86 -28.20 -9.79
N THR A 475 4.84 -27.93 -8.98
CA THR A 475 4.63 -28.65 -7.73
C THR A 475 4.23 -30.09 -8.06
N ILE A 476 4.99 -31.08 -7.60
CA ILE A 476 4.73 -32.50 -7.88
C ILE A 476 4.27 -33.17 -6.59
N VAL A 477 3.05 -33.72 -6.61
CA VAL A 477 2.43 -34.41 -5.47
C VAL A 477 2.25 -35.89 -5.84
N PRO A 478 3.24 -36.75 -5.55
CA PRO A 478 3.10 -38.18 -5.72
C PRO A 478 2.32 -38.80 -4.55
N THR A 479 1.47 -39.77 -4.85
CA THR A 479 0.79 -40.63 -3.91
C THR A 479 0.99 -42.07 -4.39
N ILE A 480 1.88 -42.79 -3.72
CA ILE A 480 2.34 -44.11 -4.15
C ILE A 480 1.89 -45.14 -3.13
N PHE A 481 1.12 -46.11 -3.59
CA PHE A 481 0.72 -47.26 -2.79
C PHE A 481 1.66 -48.42 -3.12
N VAL A 482 2.50 -48.79 -2.16
CA VAL A 482 3.35 -49.99 -2.25
C VAL A 482 2.56 -51.14 -1.66
N MET A 483 2.23 -52.12 -2.49
CA MET A 483 1.43 -53.30 -2.17
C MET A 483 2.30 -54.55 -2.04
#